data_AF-A0A270PMR1-F1
#
_entry.id   AF-A0A270PMR1-F1
#
_cell.length_a   1.000
_cell.length_b   1.000
_cell.length_c   1.000
_cell.angle_alpha   90.00
_cell.angle_beta   90.00
_cell.angle_gamma   90.00
#
_symmetry.space_group_name_H-M   'P 1'
#
loop_
_entity.id
_entity.type
_entity.pdbx_description
1 polymer ?
#
loop_
_entity_poly.entity_id
_entity_poly.type
_entity_poly.pdbx_seq_one_letter_code
_entity_poly.pdbx_strand_id
1 'polypeptide(L)'
;MTFDPFGDFEAAGYLQNSLQLKDPTEVKESEHLSFELSIEDALAYLAKKKPIDYKAVLQVHEVLFSGFYHWAGKDRNELVPHLAVFKGPYNDPQSTFFEHPDSIKLSVDYALELAADKKRFKEQPGRVMGQLAFAHPFLDGNGRTILLVFMELCYRARFAIDWSKTNKDDYLRALSDEIREPRERYLDNYLKPFIVEISSRDEWPETISGIRGLDGLDKEGITYESLDNPQVQQIYKTYRAQPLDAGEPPESDD
;
A
#
# COMPACT_ATOMS: atom_id res chain seq x y z
N MET A 1 11.28 -18.74 9.61
CA MET A 1 10.00 -19.43 9.35
C MET A 1 9.45 -18.85 8.07
N THR A 2 8.99 -19.70 7.15
CA THR A 2 8.23 -19.23 5.99
C THR A 2 6.91 -18.68 6.49
N PHE A 3 6.48 -17.52 5.99
CA PHE A 3 5.15 -17.00 6.31
C PHE A 3 4.10 -17.96 5.73
N ASP A 4 3.31 -18.56 6.61
CA ASP A 4 2.28 -19.55 6.27
C ASP A 4 0.97 -19.20 7.01
N PRO A 5 0.25 -18.16 6.56
CA PRO A 5 -0.98 -17.70 7.21
C PRO A 5 -2.12 -18.72 7.13
N PHE A 6 -2.06 -19.66 6.18
CA PHE A 6 -3.09 -20.65 5.93
C PHE A 6 -2.79 -22.01 6.59
N GLY A 7 -1.54 -22.23 7.03
CA GLY A 7 -1.10 -23.48 7.66
C GLY A 7 -0.96 -24.65 6.67
N ASP A 8 -0.89 -24.36 5.37
CA ASP A 8 -0.91 -25.35 4.30
C ASP A 8 0.27 -25.20 3.32
N PHE A 9 1.34 -24.48 3.71
CA PHE A 9 2.51 -24.22 2.86
C PHE A 9 3.05 -25.48 2.16
N GLU A 10 3.11 -26.61 2.87
CA GLU A 10 3.62 -27.85 2.28
C GLU A 10 2.73 -28.42 1.17
N ALA A 11 1.42 -28.18 1.21
CA ALA A 11 0.45 -28.67 0.23
C ALA A 11 0.12 -27.64 -0.86
N ALA A 12 0.10 -26.35 -0.52
CA ALA A 12 -0.38 -25.27 -1.38
C ALA A 12 0.70 -24.27 -1.80
N GLY A 13 1.93 -24.40 -1.31
CA GLY A 13 3.02 -23.47 -1.59
C GLY A 13 2.91 -22.16 -0.82
N TYR A 14 3.75 -21.18 -1.17
CA TYR A 14 3.70 -19.84 -0.59
C TYR A 14 2.37 -19.15 -0.94
N LEU A 15 1.62 -18.74 0.07
CA LEU A 15 0.36 -18.01 -0.06
C LEU A 15 -0.65 -18.61 -1.04
N GLN A 16 -0.73 -19.95 -1.10
CA GLN A 16 -1.67 -20.65 -1.99
C GLN A 16 -1.59 -20.18 -3.45
N ASN A 17 -0.37 -19.92 -3.95
CA ASN A 17 -0.19 -19.54 -5.35
C ASN A 17 -0.62 -20.68 -6.29
N SER A 18 -1.10 -20.31 -7.47
CA SER A 18 -1.68 -21.22 -8.47
C SER A 18 -0.73 -22.30 -8.99
N LEU A 19 0.58 -22.08 -8.85
CA LEU A 19 1.63 -23.00 -9.28
C LEU A 19 2.19 -23.84 -8.12
N GLN A 20 1.67 -23.66 -6.90
CA GLN A 20 2.13 -24.32 -5.67
C GLN A 20 3.63 -24.15 -5.39
N LEU A 21 4.22 -23.05 -5.89
CA LEU A 21 5.63 -22.74 -5.73
C LEU A 21 5.97 -22.48 -4.26
N LYS A 22 7.15 -22.94 -3.84
CA LYS A 22 7.66 -22.81 -2.47
C LYS A 22 8.94 -21.99 -2.40
N ASP A 23 9.73 -22.00 -3.47
CA ASP A 23 10.96 -21.23 -3.54
C ASP A 23 10.62 -19.73 -3.64
N PRO A 24 11.15 -18.88 -2.74
CA PRO A 24 10.82 -17.46 -2.75
C PRO A 24 11.19 -16.74 -4.05
N THR A 25 12.24 -17.19 -4.75
CA THR A 25 12.68 -16.59 -6.01
C THR A 25 11.68 -16.92 -7.11
N GLU A 26 11.32 -18.19 -7.27
CA GLU A 26 10.35 -18.64 -8.28
C GLU A 26 8.97 -18.00 -8.07
N VAL A 27 8.54 -17.86 -6.81
CA VAL A 27 7.30 -17.18 -6.43
C VAL A 27 7.35 -15.71 -6.90
N LYS A 28 8.41 -14.99 -6.54
CA LYS A 28 8.53 -13.56 -6.87
C LYS A 28 8.63 -13.32 -8.37
N GLU A 29 9.37 -14.16 -9.10
CA GLU A 29 9.46 -14.09 -10.57
C GLU A 29 8.10 -14.34 -11.24
N SER A 30 7.36 -15.36 -10.80
CA SER A 30 6.04 -15.70 -11.36
C SER A 30 4.99 -14.64 -11.05
N GLU A 31 5.00 -14.11 -9.83
CA GLU A 31 4.12 -13.03 -9.41
C GLU A 31 4.43 -11.72 -10.15
N HIS A 32 5.72 -11.40 -10.34
CA HIS A 32 6.14 -10.24 -11.12
C HIS A 32 5.66 -10.33 -12.56
N LEU A 33 5.77 -11.51 -13.19
CA LEU A 33 5.24 -11.74 -14.53
C LEU A 33 3.72 -11.54 -14.59
N SER A 34 2.96 -12.02 -13.61
CA SER A 34 1.51 -11.77 -13.53
C SER A 34 1.20 -10.28 -13.47
N PHE A 35 1.97 -9.53 -12.67
CA PHE A 35 1.84 -8.08 -12.53
C PHE A 35 2.14 -7.36 -13.85
N GLU A 36 3.26 -7.65 -14.52
CA GLU A 36 3.65 -7.01 -15.78
C GLU A 36 2.62 -7.24 -16.89
N LEU A 37 2.08 -8.45 -17.00
CA LEU A 37 1.07 -8.79 -18.01
C LEU A 37 -0.27 -8.08 -17.79
N SER A 38 -0.56 -7.65 -16.56
CA SER A 38 -1.88 -7.14 -16.16
C SER A 38 -1.90 -5.64 -15.88
N ILE A 39 -0.75 -4.96 -15.97
CA ILE A 39 -0.61 -3.55 -15.61
C ILE A 39 -1.49 -2.63 -16.47
N GLU A 40 -1.51 -2.86 -17.79
CA GLU A 40 -2.30 -2.04 -18.72
C GLU A 40 -3.80 -2.18 -18.45
N ASP A 41 -4.27 -3.39 -18.15
CA ASP A 41 -5.66 -3.66 -17.80
C ASP A 41 -6.06 -2.97 -16.49
N ALA A 42 -5.18 -2.99 -15.49
CA ALA A 42 -5.39 -2.30 -14.21
C ALA A 42 -5.47 -0.77 -14.41
N LEU A 43 -4.58 -0.19 -15.23
CA LEU A 43 -4.61 1.23 -15.57
C LEU A 43 -5.86 1.61 -16.38
N ALA A 44 -6.26 0.77 -17.33
CA ALA A 44 -7.48 0.97 -18.13
C ALA A 44 -8.74 0.91 -17.26
N TYR A 45 -8.79 0.00 -16.28
CA TYR A 45 -9.85 -0.07 -15.28
C TYR A 45 -9.90 1.22 -14.45
N LEU A 46 -8.76 1.63 -13.88
CA LEU A 46 -8.64 2.85 -13.07
C LEU A 46 -9.09 4.10 -13.84
N ALA A 47 -8.68 4.27 -15.09
CA ALA A 47 -9.05 5.40 -15.92
C ALA A 47 -10.58 5.53 -16.12
N LYS A 48 -11.29 4.40 -16.18
CA LYS A 48 -12.75 4.32 -16.36
C LYS A 48 -13.53 4.46 -15.04
N LYS A 49 -12.99 3.96 -13.93
CA LYS A 49 -13.71 3.88 -12.63
C LYS A 49 -13.90 5.25 -11.98
N LYS A 50 -15.15 5.64 -11.71
CA LYS A 50 -15.49 6.90 -11.02
C LYS A 50 -16.68 6.66 -10.04
N PRO A 51 -16.55 6.98 -8.74
CA PRO A 51 -15.32 7.35 -8.02
C PRO A 51 -14.35 6.17 -7.86
N ILE A 52 -13.09 6.44 -7.51
CA ILE A 52 -12.21 5.42 -6.92
C ILE A 52 -12.65 5.25 -5.48
N ASP A 53 -13.02 4.02 -5.11
CA ASP A 53 -13.52 3.62 -3.79
C ASP A 53 -12.75 2.37 -3.32
N TYR A 54 -13.01 1.91 -2.10
CA TYR A 54 -12.37 0.68 -1.57
C TYR A 54 -12.49 -0.52 -2.52
N LYS A 55 -13.66 -0.71 -3.15
CA LYS A 55 -13.87 -1.80 -4.12
C LYS A 55 -12.98 -1.66 -5.35
N ALA A 56 -12.70 -0.43 -5.79
CA ALA A 56 -11.75 -0.19 -6.86
C ALA A 56 -10.32 -0.61 -6.47
N VAL A 57 -9.89 -0.39 -5.22
CA VAL A 57 -8.58 -0.84 -4.73
C VAL A 57 -8.48 -2.37 -4.74
N LEU A 58 -9.51 -3.06 -4.27
CA LEU A 58 -9.61 -4.52 -4.33
C LEU A 58 -9.59 -5.03 -5.79
N GLN A 59 -10.37 -4.41 -6.68
CA GLN A 59 -10.42 -4.81 -8.09
C GLN A 59 -9.09 -4.62 -8.80
N VAL A 60 -8.32 -3.56 -8.49
CA VAL A 60 -6.99 -3.36 -9.06
C VAL A 60 -6.08 -4.52 -8.64
N HIS A 61 -6.08 -4.90 -7.37
CA HIS A 61 -5.31 -6.05 -6.91
C HIS A 61 -5.75 -7.35 -7.60
N GLU A 62 -7.05 -7.57 -7.77
CA GLU A 62 -7.58 -8.73 -8.50
C GLU A 62 -7.04 -8.77 -9.93
N VAL A 63 -7.12 -7.65 -10.66
CA VAL A 63 -6.63 -7.57 -12.04
C VAL A 63 -5.13 -7.88 -12.09
N LEU A 64 -4.34 -7.31 -11.20
CA LEU A 64 -2.87 -7.48 -11.21
C LEU A 64 -2.43 -8.91 -10.89
N PHE A 65 -3.16 -9.61 -10.02
CA PHE A 65 -2.64 -10.83 -9.39
C PHE A 65 -3.52 -12.08 -9.56
N SER A 66 -4.68 -11.99 -10.20
CA SER A 66 -5.56 -13.16 -10.43
C SER A 66 -4.93 -14.26 -11.28
N GLY A 67 -3.92 -13.93 -12.09
CA GLY A 67 -3.10 -14.90 -12.82
C GLY A 67 -2.21 -15.77 -11.93
N PHE A 68 -1.94 -15.35 -10.68
CA PHE A 68 -1.03 -16.05 -9.78
C PHE A 68 -1.65 -16.45 -8.43
N TYR A 69 -2.49 -15.60 -7.83
CA TYR A 69 -3.13 -15.86 -6.54
C TYR A 69 -4.65 -16.04 -6.68
N HIS A 70 -5.17 -17.15 -6.14
CA HIS A 70 -6.61 -17.43 -6.12
C HIS A 70 -7.42 -16.46 -5.25
N TRP A 71 -6.76 -15.80 -4.30
CA TRP A 71 -7.35 -14.83 -3.39
C TRP A 71 -7.19 -13.38 -3.86
N ALA A 72 -6.65 -13.14 -5.06
CA ALA A 72 -6.45 -11.79 -5.56
C ALA A 72 -7.76 -10.97 -5.49
N GLY A 73 -7.69 -9.76 -4.93
CA GLY A 73 -8.85 -8.90 -4.69
C GLY A 73 -9.53 -9.11 -3.34
N LYS A 74 -9.08 -10.07 -2.53
CA LYS A 74 -9.50 -10.23 -1.13
C LYS A 74 -8.50 -9.56 -0.21
N ASP A 75 -9.01 -8.76 0.73
CA ASP A 75 -8.16 -8.20 1.78
C ASP A 75 -7.83 -9.25 2.85
N ARG A 76 -6.83 -8.97 3.67
CA ARG A 76 -6.39 -9.87 4.75
C ARG A 76 -7.35 -9.92 5.93
N ASN A 77 -8.33 -9.02 6.04
CA ASN A 77 -9.39 -9.15 7.03
C ASN A 77 -10.35 -10.29 6.65
N GLU A 78 -10.59 -10.50 5.36
CA GLU A 78 -11.31 -11.69 4.89
C GLU A 78 -10.48 -12.97 5.06
N LEU A 79 -9.18 -12.93 4.74
CA LEU A 79 -8.35 -14.13 4.66
C LEU A 79 -7.80 -14.60 6.01
N VAL A 80 -7.26 -13.67 6.80
CA VAL A 80 -6.59 -13.93 8.09
C VAL A 80 -6.89 -12.83 9.12
N PRO A 81 -8.16 -12.68 9.54
CA PRO A 81 -8.57 -11.61 10.46
C PRO A 81 -7.89 -11.67 11.83
N HIS A 82 -7.24 -12.78 12.16
CA HIS A 82 -6.57 -13.04 13.44
C HIS A 82 -5.08 -12.64 13.46
N LEU A 83 -4.54 -12.14 12.34
CA LEU A 83 -3.12 -11.76 12.21
C LEU A 83 -2.92 -10.25 12.10
N ALA A 84 -1.94 -9.78 12.87
CA ALA A 84 -1.32 -8.47 12.72
C ALA A 84 -0.14 -8.55 11.73
N VAL A 85 0.13 -7.44 11.05
CA VAL A 85 1.22 -7.34 10.05
C VAL A 85 2.15 -6.19 10.42
N PHE A 86 3.45 -6.46 10.33
CA PHE A 86 4.51 -5.49 10.62
C PHE A 86 5.57 -5.53 9.53
N LYS A 87 6.22 -4.41 9.29
CA LYS A 87 7.51 -4.36 8.60
C LYS A 87 8.62 -4.31 9.64
N GLY A 88 9.46 -5.35 9.66
CA GLY A 88 10.42 -5.60 10.73
C GLY A 88 9.82 -6.42 11.89
N PRO A 89 10.64 -6.82 12.89
CA PRO A 89 10.17 -7.59 14.05
C PRO A 89 9.20 -6.80 14.93
N TYR A 90 8.06 -7.37 15.32
CA TYR A 90 7.03 -6.66 16.10
C TYR A 90 7.51 -6.05 17.44
N ASN A 91 8.63 -6.54 17.98
CA ASN A 91 9.24 -6.08 19.22
C ASN A 91 10.38 -5.06 19.03
N ASP A 92 10.66 -4.65 17.78
CA ASP A 92 11.62 -3.61 17.45
C ASP A 92 10.92 -2.24 17.41
N PRO A 93 11.39 -1.23 18.17
CA PRO A 93 10.88 0.14 18.11
C PRO A 93 10.94 0.78 16.72
N GLN A 94 11.79 0.27 15.83
CA GLN A 94 11.89 0.74 14.45
C GLN A 94 10.90 0.07 13.49
N SER A 95 10.17 -0.94 13.95
CA SER A 95 9.19 -1.61 13.11
C SER A 95 8.00 -0.72 12.80
N THR A 96 7.49 -0.88 11.59
CA THR A 96 6.25 -0.24 11.16
C THR A 96 5.12 -1.23 11.37
N PHE A 97 4.14 -0.89 12.20
CA PHE A 97 2.90 -1.67 12.30
C PHE A 97 1.91 -1.16 11.24
N PHE A 98 1.16 -2.09 10.64
CA PHE A 98 0.08 -1.75 9.73
C PHE A 98 -1.27 -1.78 10.44
N GLU A 99 -2.29 -1.27 9.75
CA GLU A 99 -3.65 -1.12 10.27
C GLU A 99 -4.21 -2.43 10.87
N HIS A 100 -5.10 -2.33 11.83
CA HIS A 100 -5.83 -3.49 12.32
C HIS A 100 -6.72 -4.06 11.20
N PRO A 101 -6.84 -5.39 11.01
CA PRO A 101 -7.60 -5.96 9.90
C PRO A 101 -9.06 -5.44 9.80
N ASP A 102 -9.79 -5.36 10.91
CA ASP A 102 -11.14 -4.77 10.95
C ASP A 102 -11.23 -3.28 10.51
N SER A 103 -10.12 -2.56 10.46
CA SER A 103 -10.05 -1.12 10.17
C SER A 103 -9.47 -0.82 8.79
N ILE A 104 -9.06 -1.83 8.01
CA ILE A 104 -8.46 -1.66 6.67
C ILE A 104 -9.33 -0.79 5.78
N LYS A 105 -10.63 -1.11 5.66
CA LYS A 105 -11.55 -0.36 4.81
C LYS A 105 -11.65 1.11 5.23
N LEU A 106 -11.78 1.37 6.53
CA LEU A 106 -11.87 2.74 7.06
C LEU A 106 -10.60 3.53 6.74
N SER A 107 -9.45 2.89 6.89
CA SER A 107 -8.13 3.45 6.61
C SER A 107 -7.96 3.84 5.13
N VAL A 108 -8.40 2.97 4.21
CA VAL A 108 -8.41 3.27 2.77
C VAL A 108 -9.41 4.36 2.43
N ASP A 109 -10.63 4.30 2.96
CA ASP A 109 -11.65 5.33 2.72
C ASP A 109 -11.15 6.72 3.16
N TYR A 110 -10.48 6.81 4.32
CA TYR A 110 -9.87 8.05 4.80
C TYR A 110 -8.75 8.54 3.87
N ALA A 111 -7.90 7.66 3.34
CA ALA A 111 -6.90 8.06 2.35
C ALA A 111 -7.53 8.66 1.07
N LEU A 112 -8.64 8.08 0.62
CA LEU A 112 -9.39 8.55 -0.55
C LEU A 112 -10.09 9.90 -0.27
N GLU A 113 -10.57 10.10 0.96
CA GLU A 113 -11.10 11.39 1.41
C GLU A 113 -10.02 12.49 1.40
N LEU A 114 -8.83 12.19 1.92
CA LEU A 114 -7.68 13.10 1.87
C LEU A 114 -7.31 13.49 0.43
N ALA A 115 -7.40 12.55 -0.51
CA ALA A 115 -7.12 12.79 -1.93
C ALA A 115 -8.22 13.62 -2.64
N ALA A 116 -9.43 13.73 -2.06
CA ALA A 116 -10.54 14.45 -2.66
C ALA A 116 -10.31 15.98 -2.68
N ASP A 117 -9.61 16.52 -1.67
CA ASP A 117 -9.08 17.89 -1.71
C ASP A 117 -7.82 17.93 -2.57
N LYS A 118 -8.01 18.13 -3.88
CA LYS A 118 -6.93 18.09 -4.87
C LYS A 118 -5.81 19.09 -4.59
N LYS A 119 -6.12 20.26 -4.03
CA LYS A 119 -5.12 21.28 -3.71
C LYS A 119 -4.26 20.80 -2.55
N ARG A 120 -4.90 20.38 -1.45
CA ARG A 120 -4.18 19.87 -0.28
C ARG A 120 -3.43 18.59 -0.61
N PHE A 121 -3.99 17.71 -1.43
CA PHE A 121 -3.33 16.48 -1.85
C PHE A 121 -2.06 16.76 -2.65
N LYS A 122 -2.09 17.72 -3.60
CA LYS A 122 -0.86 18.13 -4.31
C LYS A 122 0.19 18.73 -3.37
N GLU A 123 -0.22 19.44 -2.32
CA GLU A 123 0.69 19.99 -1.31
C GLU A 123 1.22 18.93 -0.32
N GLN A 124 0.45 17.85 -0.08
CA GLN A 124 0.68 16.80 0.91
C GLN A 124 0.48 15.38 0.31
N PRO A 125 1.24 15.01 -0.74
CA PRO A 125 1.06 13.72 -1.42
C PRO A 125 1.48 12.52 -0.55
N GLY A 126 2.49 12.71 0.31
CA GLY A 126 2.98 11.69 1.23
C GLY A 126 1.93 11.31 2.27
N ARG A 127 1.09 12.23 2.71
CA ARG A 127 -0.01 11.92 3.64
C ARG A 127 -1.01 10.92 3.06
N VAL A 128 -1.36 11.05 1.78
CA VAL A 128 -2.27 10.10 1.10
C VAL A 128 -1.57 8.75 0.85
N MET A 129 -0.32 8.79 0.36
CA MET A 129 0.46 7.56 0.11
C MET A 129 0.71 6.77 1.41
N GLY A 130 1.09 7.48 2.47
CA GLY A 130 1.32 6.92 3.81
C GLY A 130 0.07 6.29 4.38
N GLN A 131 -1.10 6.95 4.26
CA GLN A 131 -2.36 6.38 4.71
C GLN A 131 -2.76 5.12 3.93
N LEU A 132 -2.59 5.11 2.60
CA LEU A 132 -2.84 3.90 1.78
C LEU A 132 -1.89 2.77 2.17
N ALA A 133 -0.60 3.07 2.36
CA ALA A 133 0.42 2.09 2.76
C ALA A 133 0.20 1.56 4.19
N PHE A 134 -0.25 2.42 5.11
CA PHE A 134 -0.61 2.02 6.46
C PHE A 134 -1.79 1.03 6.49
N ALA A 135 -2.80 1.24 5.63
CA ALA A 135 -3.94 0.33 5.53
C ALA A 135 -3.50 -1.11 5.21
N HIS A 136 -2.48 -1.26 4.36
CA HIS A 136 -1.84 -2.54 3.99
C HIS A 136 -2.86 -3.69 3.79
N PRO A 137 -3.79 -3.55 2.83
CA PRO A 137 -4.98 -4.38 2.74
C PRO A 137 -4.71 -5.85 2.39
N PHE A 138 -3.65 -6.18 1.67
CA PHE A 138 -3.45 -7.52 1.09
C PHE A 138 -2.37 -8.33 1.80
N LEU A 139 -2.31 -9.64 1.53
CA LEU A 139 -1.23 -10.50 2.03
C LEU A 139 0.10 -10.27 1.31
N ASP A 140 0.04 -9.95 0.03
CA ASP A 140 1.17 -9.57 -0.82
C ASP A 140 0.67 -8.57 -1.89
N GLY A 141 1.56 -7.97 -2.68
CA GLY A 141 1.14 -7.08 -3.79
C GLY A 141 0.69 -5.67 -3.37
N ASN A 142 0.82 -5.31 -2.09
CA ASN A 142 0.39 -4.01 -1.55
C ASN A 142 1.06 -2.83 -2.26
N GLY A 143 2.40 -2.80 -2.33
CA GLY A 143 3.13 -1.66 -2.91
C GLY A 143 2.75 -1.36 -4.36
N ARG A 144 2.64 -2.39 -5.20
CA ARG A 144 2.24 -2.29 -6.62
C ARG A 144 0.80 -1.80 -6.77
N THR A 145 -0.14 -2.39 -6.04
CA THR A 145 -1.54 -1.98 -6.08
C THR A 145 -1.72 -0.53 -5.63
N ILE A 146 -1.12 -0.17 -4.50
CA ILE A 146 -1.21 1.17 -3.90
C ILE A 146 -0.58 2.21 -4.82
N LEU A 147 0.57 1.90 -5.44
CA LEU A 147 1.22 2.82 -6.38
C LEU A 147 0.31 3.16 -7.56
N LEU A 148 -0.31 2.16 -8.20
CA LEU A 148 -1.20 2.39 -9.35
C LEU A 148 -2.42 3.23 -8.96
N VAL A 149 -3.04 2.93 -7.81
CA VAL A 149 -4.14 3.72 -7.27
C VAL A 149 -3.69 5.16 -6.99
N PHE A 150 -2.54 5.33 -6.35
CA PHE A 150 -1.97 6.64 -6.02
C PHE A 150 -1.66 7.46 -7.28
N MET A 151 -1.04 6.87 -8.31
CA MET A 151 -0.78 7.52 -9.59
C MET A 151 -2.07 8.02 -10.26
N GLU A 152 -3.13 7.21 -10.25
CA GLU A 152 -4.44 7.62 -10.77
C GLU A 152 -5.05 8.77 -9.97
N LEU A 153 -4.92 8.76 -8.64
CA LEU A 153 -5.36 9.89 -7.80
C LEU A 153 -4.59 11.17 -8.12
N CYS A 154 -3.26 11.11 -8.22
CA CYS A 154 -2.41 12.25 -8.58
C CYS A 154 -2.83 12.84 -9.93
N TYR A 155 -3.02 11.99 -10.94
CA TYR A 155 -3.47 12.42 -12.26
C TYR A 155 -4.80 13.17 -12.21
N ARG A 156 -5.78 12.65 -11.46
CA ARG A 156 -7.09 13.32 -11.28
C ARG A 156 -6.96 14.66 -10.55
N ALA A 157 -5.91 14.83 -9.78
CA ALA A 157 -5.50 16.07 -9.12
C ALA A 157 -4.54 16.94 -9.96
N ARG A 158 -4.27 16.56 -11.22
CA ARG A 158 -3.41 17.30 -12.18
C ARG A 158 -1.95 17.43 -11.72
N PHE A 159 -1.39 16.37 -11.15
CA PHE A 159 0.05 16.26 -10.91
C PHE A 159 0.51 14.81 -10.99
N ALA A 160 1.82 14.60 -11.02
CA ALA A 160 2.44 13.29 -10.84
C ALA A 160 3.70 13.40 -9.99
N ILE A 161 4.19 12.25 -9.53
CA ILE A 161 5.52 12.10 -8.96
C ILE A 161 6.43 11.54 -10.04
N ASP A 162 7.55 12.20 -10.29
CA ASP A 162 8.60 11.71 -11.19
C ASP A 162 9.42 10.60 -10.50
N TRP A 163 8.85 9.38 -10.50
CA TRP A 163 9.44 8.20 -9.87
C TRP A 163 10.82 7.85 -10.43
N SER A 164 11.12 8.22 -11.68
CA SER A 164 12.43 7.98 -12.29
C SER A 164 13.58 8.72 -11.58
N LYS A 165 13.26 9.81 -10.87
CA LYS A 165 14.21 10.61 -10.08
C LYS A 165 14.21 10.25 -8.59
N THR A 166 13.34 9.37 -8.16
CA THR A 166 13.32 8.88 -6.78
C THR A 166 14.39 7.82 -6.56
N ASN A 167 14.79 7.66 -5.30
CA ASN A 167 15.60 6.54 -4.84
C ASN A 167 14.73 5.61 -3.99
N LYS A 168 14.70 4.32 -4.33
CA LYS A 168 13.87 3.33 -3.65
C LYS A 168 14.09 3.30 -2.13
N ASP A 169 15.33 3.24 -1.68
CA ASP A 169 15.63 3.09 -0.25
C ASP A 169 15.24 4.34 0.54
N ASP A 170 15.48 5.52 -0.02
CA ASP A 170 15.08 6.79 0.59
C ASP A 170 13.56 6.94 0.64
N TYR A 171 12.86 6.54 -0.44
CA TYR A 171 11.41 6.51 -0.49
C TYR A 171 10.83 5.56 0.56
N LEU A 172 11.33 4.32 0.63
CA LEU A 172 10.84 3.32 1.59
C LEU A 172 11.13 3.72 3.03
N ARG A 173 12.25 4.40 3.30
CA ARG A 173 12.57 4.97 4.61
C ARG A 173 11.57 6.08 4.96
N ALA A 174 11.39 7.07 4.09
CA ALA A 174 10.45 8.15 4.30
C ALA A 174 9.00 7.66 4.47
N LEU A 175 8.59 6.61 3.73
CA LEU A 175 7.29 5.96 3.90
C LEU A 175 7.15 5.28 5.26
N SER A 176 8.19 4.58 5.71
CA SER A 176 8.18 3.92 7.03
C SER A 176 8.15 4.95 8.17
N ASP A 177 8.83 6.08 8.00
CA ASP A 177 8.80 7.21 8.94
C ASP A 177 7.43 7.90 8.94
N GLU A 178 6.82 8.13 7.78
CA GLU A 178 5.47 8.70 7.64
C GLU A 178 4.41 7.85 8.34
N ILE A 179 4.48 6.51 8.22
CA ILE A 179 3.52 5.63 8.89
C ILE A 179 3.69 5.68 10.41
N ARG A 180 4.94 5.74 10.91
CA ARG A 180 5.23 5.79 12.35
C ARG A 180 4.87 7.14 12.97
N GLU A 181 5.17 8.22 12.25
CA GLU A 181 5.06 9.60 12.74
C GLU A 181 4.41 10.51 11.67
N PRO A 182 3.11 10.31 11.35
CA PRO A 182 2.42 11.01 10.25
C PRO A 182 2.31 12.53 10.44
N ARG A 183 2.63 13.04 11.64
CA ARG A 183 2.61 14.48 11.94
C ARG A 183 3.83 15.23 11.41
N GLU A 184 4.96 14.52 11.26
CA GLU A 184 6.24 15.09 10.85
C GLU A 184 6.37 15.24 9.32
N ARG A 185 5.47 14.60 8.56
CA ARG A 185 5.34 14.72 7.10
C ARG A 185 6.61 14.32 6.35
N TYR A 186 7.29 13.27 6.83
CA TYR A 186 8.52 12.75 6.25
C TYR A 186 8.37 12.47 4.76
N LEU A 187 7.26 11.82 4.36
CA LEU A 187 7.07 11.44 2.97
C LEU A 187 6.65 12.63 2.10
N ASP A 188 5.92 13.62 2.64
CA ASP A 188 5.64 14.86 1.91
C ASP A 188 6.95 15.58 1.56
N ASN A 189 7.86 15.70 2.54
CA ASN A 189 9.13 16.39 2.36
C ASN A 189 10.02 15.67 1.34
N TYR A 190 9.97 14.34 1.33
CA TYR A 190 10.65 13.54 0.33
C TYR A 190 10.06 13.68 -1.08
N LEU A 191 8.72 13.66 -1.23
CA LEU A 191 8.07 13.63 -2.54
C LEU A 191 7.97 15.00 -3.23
N LYS A 192 7.91 16.09 -2.46
CA LYS A 192 7.74 17.47 -2.98
C LYS A 192 8.70 17.84 -4.14
N PRO A 193 10.02 17.55 -4.08
CA PRO A 193 10.95 17.87 -5.16
C PRO A 193 10.66 17.13 -6.47
N PHE A 194 9.89 16.05 -6.43
CA PHE A 194 9.58 15.20 -7.58
C PHE A 194 8.19 15.45 -8.15
N ILE A 195 7.44 16.43 -7.62
CA ILE A 195 6.12 16.79 -8.15
C ILE A 195 6.29 17.46 -9.52
N VAL A 196 5.59 16.93 -10.52
CA VAL A 196 5.54 17.46 -11.88
C VAL A 196 4.09 17.66 -12.34
N GLU A 197 3.89 18.55 -13.30
CA GLU A 197 2.60 18.64 -14.00
C GLU A 197 2.39 17.41 -14.89
N ILE A 198 1.14 16.98 -15.04
CA ILE A 198 0.79 15.84 -15.89
C ILE A 198 -0.47 16.13 -16.71
N SER A 199 -0.44 15.75 -17.98
CA SER A 199 -1.54 15.93 -18.93
C SER A 199 -1.99 14.63 -19.61
N SER A 200 -1.18 13.57 -19.60
CA SER A 200 -1.49 12.28 -20.21
C SER A 200 -1.08 11.09 -19.31
N ARG A 201 -1.59 9.90 -19.63
CA ARG A 201 -1.22 8.61 -19.02
C ARG A 201 -0.34 7.75 -19.94
N ASP A 202 -0.06 8.21 -21.15
CA ASP A 202 0.48 7.36 -22.22
C ASP A 202 1.82 6.70 -21.87
N GLU A 203 2.65 7.36 -21.05
CA GLU A 203 3.99 6.87 -20.66
C GLU A 203 4.00 6.07 -19.33
N TRP A 204 2.83 5.79 -18.75
CA TRP A 204 2.74 5.13 -17.46
C TRP A 204 3.22 3.68 -17.46
N PRO A 205 2.82 2.82 -18.40
CA PRO A 205 3.29 1.44 -18.41
C PRO A 205 4.82 1.35 -18.40
N GLU A 206 5.49 2.09 -19.29
CA GLU A 206 6.95 2.12 -19.38
C GLU A 206 7.59 2.72 -18.14
N THR A 207 7.01 3.80 -17.60
CA THR A 207 7.50 4.42 -16.36
C THR A 207 7.45 3.40 -15.22
N ILE A 208 6.32 2.70 -15.05
CA ILE A 208 6.10 1.78 -13.94
C ILE A 208 7.03 0.56 -14.04
N SER A 209 7.18 -0.04 -15.23
CA SER A 209 8.16 -1.11 -15.46
C SER A 209 9.61 -0.65 -15.23
N GLY A 210 9.90 0.64 -15.41
CA GLY A 210 11.20 1.25 -15.14
C GLY A 210 11.47 1.61 -13.67
N ILE A 211 10.46 1.56 -12.78
CA ILE A 211 10.64 1.90 -11.36
C ILE A 211 11.48 0.80 -10.69
N ARG A 212 12.70 1.16 -10.28
CA ARG A 212 13.61 0.24 -9.60
C ARG A 212 12.96 -0.31 -8.33
N GLY A 213 12.88 -1.63 -8.26
CA GLY A 213 12.37 -2.40 -7.13
C GLY A 213 10.84 -2.37 -6.96
N LEU A 214 10.11 -2.03 -8.03
CA LEU A 214 8.70 -2.41 -8.17
C LEU A 214 8.52 -3.86 -8.65
N ASP A 215 9.62 -4.54 -8.95
CA ASP A 215 9.69 -5.94 -9.35
C ASP A 215 9.20 -6.93 -8.28
N GLY A 216 9.03 -6.46 -7.03
CA GLY A 216 8.64 -7.32 -5.91
C GLY A 216 9.73 -8.28 -5.46
N LEU A 217 10.94 -8.20 -6.02
CA LEU A 217 12.03 -9.14 -5.76
C LEU A 217 12.71 -8.90 -4.40
N ASP A 218 12.59 -7.69 -3.84
CA ASP A 218 13.22 -7.33 -2.57
C ASP A 218 12.53 -7.94 -1.33
N LYS A 219 13.34 -8.25 -0.31
CA LYS A 219 12.81 -8.73 0.97
C LYS A 219 12.26 -7.54 1.75
N GLU A 220 10.94 -7.45 1.84
CA GLU A 220 10.28 -6.38 2.59
C GLU A 220 10.38 -6.54 4.12
N GLY A 221 10.85 -7.69 4.60
CA GLY A 221 11.02 -7.95 6.03
C GLY A 221 9.69 -7.98 6.79
N ILE A 222 8.60 -8.34 6.11
CA ILE A 222 7.27 -8.42 6.70
C ILE A 222 7.23 -9.56 7.73
N THR A 223 6.70 -9.27 8.91
CA THR A 223 6.44 -10.24 9.97
C THR A 223 4.98 -10.20 10.37
N TYR A 224 4.52 -11.30 10.93
CA TYR A 224 3.12 -11.52 11.29
C TYR A 224 3.04 -12.09 12.69
N GLU A 225 2.05 -11.63 13.45
CA GLU A 225 1.83 -12.08 14.83
C GLU A 225 0.34 -12.24 15.10
N SER A 226 -0.01 -13.12 16.02
CA SER A 226 -1.39 -13.29 16.46
C SER A 226 -1.91 -12.02 17.13
N LEU A 227 -3.14 -11.62 16.82
CA LEU A 227 -3.85 -10.55 17.54
C LEU A 227 -4.16 -10.89 19.00
N ASP A 228 -4.05 -12.17 19.38
CA ASP A 228 -4.16 -12.59 20.79
C ASP A 228 -2.86 -12.32 21.58
N ASN A 229 -1.77 -11.94 20.91
CA ASN A 229 -0.52 -11.58 21.57
C ASN A 229 -0.73 -10.28 22.40
N PRO A 230 -0.53 -10.31 23.73
CA PRO A 230 -0.78 -9.15 24.58
C PRO A 230 0.02 -7.89 24.18
N GLN A 231 1.23 -8.06 23.62
CA GLN A 231 2.05 -6.95 23.15
C GLN A 231 1.44 -6.30 21.90
N VAL A 232 0.95 -7.12 20.95
CA VAL A 232 0.24 -6.65 19.75
C VAL A 232 -1.06 -5.93 20.14
N GLN A 233 -1.83 -6.46 21.09
CA GLN A 233 -3.03 -5.80 21.61
C GLN A 233 -2.71 -4.43 22.23
N GLN A 234 -1.58 -4.30 22.93
CA GLN A 234 -1.16 -3.02 23.50
C GLN A 234 -0.77 -2.00 22.42
N ILE A 235 -0.09 -2.43 21.36
CA ILE A 235 0.23 -1.57 20.19
C ILE A 235 -1.07 -1.02 19.61
N TYR A 236 -2.04 -1.89 19.30
CA TYR A 236 -3.30 -1.47 18.70
C TYR A 236 -4.20 -0.63 19.63
N LYS A 237 -4.10 -0.80 20.95
CA LYS A 237 -4.77 0.10 21.91
C LYS A 237 -4.14 1.50 21.92
N THR A 238 -2.82 1.58 21.79
CA THR A 238 -2.08 2.85 21.93
C THR A 238 -2.36 3.79 20.76
N TYR A 239 -2.28 3.32 19.51
CA TYR A 239 -2.50 4.22 18.35
C TYR A 239 -3.99 4.61 18.18
N ARG A 240 -4.95 3.71 18.47
CA ARG A 240 -6.40 4.05 18.45
C ARG A 240 -6.79 5.07 19.51
N ALA A 241 -6.03 5.14 20.61
CA ALA A 241 -6.25 6.11 21.67
C ALA A 241 -5.62 7.49 21.40
N GLN A 242 -4.77 7.62 20.37
CA GLN A 242 -4.24 8.92 19.98
C GLN A 242 -5.31 9.70 19.21
N PRO A 243 -5.78 10.85 19.73
CA PRO A 243 -6.70 11.69 18.97
C PRO A 243 -6.04 12.11 17.67
N LEU A 244 -6.73 11.88 16.55
CA LEU A 244 -6.55 12.70 15.36
C LEU A 244 -7.13 14.06 15.74
N ASP A 245 -6.30 15.02 16.13
CA ASP A 245 -6.73 16.41 16.27
C ASP A 245 -7.27 16.83 14.89
N ALA A 246 -8.61 16.85 14.77
CA ALA A 246 -9.30 17.49 13.69
C ALA A 246 -9.02 18.97 13.88
N GLY A 247 -7.99 19.48 13.19
CA GLY A 247 -7.62 20.89 13.25
C GLY A 247 -8.88 21.75 13.11
N GLU A 248 -9.20 22.48 14.17
CA GLU A 248 -10.30 23.43 14.18
C GLU A 248 -10.11 24.39 13.00
N PRO A 249 -11.17 24.71 12.23
CA PRO A 249 -11.08 25.79 11.27
C PRO A 249 -10.73 27.08 12.01
N PRO A 250 -9.92 27.97 11.42
CA PRO A 250 -9.61 29.25 12.06
C PRO A 250 -10.92 29.99 12.33
N GLU A 251 -11.13 30.39 13.58
CA GLU A 251 -12.19 31.33 13.94
C GLU A 251 -12.06 32.56 13.03
N SER A 252 -13.13 32.84 12.30
CA SER A 252 -13.27 34.08 11.56
C SER A 252 -13.52 35.19 12.57
N ASP A 253 -12.49 35.95 12.89
CA ASP A 253 -12.67 37.23 13.58
C ASP A 253 -13.07 38.30 12.56
N ASP A 254 -14.27 38.84 12.77
CA ASP A 254 -14.83 40.07 12.18
C ASP A 254 -13.98 41.31 12.50
#